data_AF-A0A1V1T6T4-F1
#
_entry.id   AF-A0A1V1T6T4-F1
#
_cell.length_a   1.000
_cell.length_b   1.000
_cell.length_c   1.000
_cell.angle_alpha   90.00
_cell.angle_beta   90.00
_cell.angle_gamma   90.00
#
_symmetry.space_group_name_H-M   'P 1'
#
loop_
_entity.id
_entity.type
_entity.pdbx_description
1 polymer ?
#
loop_
_entity_poly.entity_id
_entity_poly.type
_entity_poly.pdbx_seq_one_letter_code
_entity_poly.pdbx_strand_id
1 'polypeptide(L)'
;MKLSGILVLSLAARAIGRTQTCTQEMIASNDCAAVINANACYNEFRWNAQTLQCIAGTDNADRQRKACLCCSCVGTVMRNWVKTQRFSCATN
;
A
#
# COMPACT_ATOMS: atom_id res chain seq x y z
N MET A 1 45.73 37.98 2.45
CA MET A 1 44.27 37.96 2.32
C MET A 1 43.77 36.57 2.67
N LYS A 2 42.94 36.43 3.71
CA LYS A 2 42.41 35.16 4.24
C LYS A 2 41.23 34.71 3.36
N LEU A 3 41.34 33.58 2.67
CA LEU A 3 40.22 32.97 1.96
C LEU A 3 39.59 31.90 2.85
N SER A 4 38.47 32.26 3.50
CA SER A 4 37.58 31.33 4.18
C SER A 4 36.82 30.50 3.15
N GLY A 5 37.11 29.21 3.07
CA GLY A 5 36.27 28.24 2.35
C GLY A 5 35.10 27.82 3.24
N ILE A 6 33.89 28.25 2.90
CA ILE A 6 32.65 27.90 3.59
C ILE A 6 32.27 26.46 3.21
N LEU A 7 32.27 25.57 4.20
CA LEU A 7 31.80 24.19 4.08
C LEU A 7 30.25 24.19 4.05
N VAL A 8 29.65 23.96 2.88
CA VAL A 8 28.19 23.81 2.75
C VAL A 8 27.80 22.39 3.20
N LEU A 9 27.33 22.28 4.43
CA LEU A 9 26.80 21.03 4.99
C LEU A 9 25.42 20.77 4.38
N SER A 10 25.35 19.83 3.42
CA SER A 10 24.09 19.44 2.79
C SER A 10 23.33 18.47 3.69
N LEU A 11 22.27 18.94 4.36
CA LEU A 11 21.34 18.06 5.08
C LEU A 11 20.49 17.30 4.05
N ALA A 12 20.84 16.04 3.79
CA ALA A 12 19.94 15.10 3.14
C ALA A 12 18.80 14.76 4.12
N ALA A 13 17.66 15.43 3.98
CA ALA A 13 16.44 15.06 4.67
C ALA A 13 16.01 13.66 4.19
N ARG A 14 16.29 12.64 5.01
CA ARG A 14 15.71 11.31 4.81
C ARG A 14 14.22 11.40 5.08
N ALA A 15 13.41 11.29 4.03
CA ALA A 15 11.98 11.05 4.18
C ALA A 15 11.79 9.74 4.95
N ILE A 16 11.41 9.84 6.22
CA ILE A 16 10.97 8.69 7.02
C ILE A 16 9.61 8.30 6.42
N GLY A 17 9.58 7.24 5.62
CA GLY A 17 8.34 6.69 5.07
C GLY A 17 7.39 6.39 6.21
N ARG A 18 6.23 7.05 6.23
CA ARG A 18 5.26 6.83 7.28
C ARG A 18 4.67 5.44 7.02
N THR A 19 4.87 4.53 7.97
CA THR A 19 4.05 3.32 7.97
C THR A 19 2.64 3.76 8.32
N GLN A 20 1.78 3.96 7.32
CA GLN A 20 0.39 4.35 7.56
C GLN A 20 -0.24 3.31 8.46
N THR A 21 -0.63 3.71 9.67
CA THR A 21 -1.30 2.82 10.62
C THR A 21 -2.75 2.71 10.21
N CYS A 22 -3.29 1.49 10.18
CA CYS A 22 -4.69 1.29 9.86
C CYS A 22 -5.56 1.95 10.92
N THR A 23 -6.37 2.93 10.54
CA THR A 23 -7.31 3.59 11.46
C THR A 23 -8.70 2.98 11.35
N GLN A 24 -9.51 3.16 12.39
CA GLN A 24 -10.91 2.71 12.37
C GLN A 24 -11.72 3.37 11.24
N GLU A 25 -11.41 4.63 10.94
CA GLU A 25 -12.01 5.37 9.82
C GLU A 25 -11.63 4.77 8.46
N MET A 26 -10.36 4.37 8.29
CA MET A 26 -9.93 3.66 7.07
C MET A 26 -10.67 2.33 6.93
N ILE A 27 -10.81 1.54 8.00
CA ILE A 27 -11.55 0.26 7.99
C ILE A 27 -13.01 0.48 7.59
N ALA A 28 -13.65 1.53 8.10
CA ALA A 28 -15.04 1.87 7.81
C ALA A 28 -15.25 2.44 6.40
N SER A 29 -14.18 2.86 5.71
CA SER A 29 -14.26 3.31 4.32
C SER A 29 -14.63 2.16 3.39
N ASN A 30 -15.52 2.44 2.44
CA ASN A 30 -15.90 1.50 1.38
C ASN A 30 -14.68 0.95 0.62
N ASP A 31 -13.61 1.75 0.48
CA ASP A 31 -12.38 1.34 -0.18
C ASP A 31 -11.67 0.21 0.59
N CYS A 32 -11.53 0.31 1.92
CA CYS A 32 -10.88 -0.75 2.70
C CYS A 32 -11.82 -1.90 3.04
N ALA A 33 -13.12 -1.65 3.22
CA ALA A 33 -14.11 -2.70 3.38
C ALA A 33 -14.10 -3.66 2.17
N ALA A 34 -14.01 -3.12 0.95
CA ALA A 34 -13.88 -3.92 -0.27
C ALA A 34 -12.62 -4.81 -0.26
N VAL A 35 -11.50 -4.30 0.27
CA VAL A 35 -10.23 -5.06 0.31
C VAL A 35 -10.19 -6.07 1.46
N ILE A 36 -10.79 -5.77 2.62
CA ILE A 36 -10.90 -6.71 3.74
C ILE A 36 -11.76 -7.91 3.34
N ASN A 37 -12.88 -7.67 2.66
CA ASN A 37 -13.70 -8.76 2.10
C ASN A 37 -12.94 -9.53 1.01
N ALA A 38 -12.10 -8.85 0.21
CA ALA A 38 -11.26 -9.51 -0.78
C ALA A 38 -10.23 -10.47 -0.16
N ASN A 39 -9.79 -10.26 1.09
CA ASN A 39 -8.92 -11.21 1.80
C ASN A 39 -9.65 -12.53 2.13
N ALA A 40 -10.96 -12.48 2.41
CA ALA A 40 -11.77 -13.68 2.57
C ALA A 40 -11.91 -14.43 1.23
N CYS A 41 -12.22 -13.70 0.15
CA CYS A 41 -12.25 -14.24 -1.21
C CYS A 41 -10.91 -14.88 -1.61
N TYR A 42 -9.78 -14.26 -1.27
CA TYR A 42 -8.48 -14.89 -1.50
C TYR A 42 -8.34 -16.21 -0.75
N ASN A 43 -8.67 -16.27 0.54
CA ASN A 43 -8.52 -17.52 1.30
C ASN A 43 -9.37 -18.66 0.73
N GLU A 44 -10.55 -18.34 0.20
CA GLU A 44 -11.45 -19.30 -0.44
C GLU A 44 -10.95 -19.75 -1.82
N PHE A 45 -10.43 -18.83 -2.64
CA PHE A 45 -10.13 -19.08 -4.06
C PHE A 45 -8.63 -19.03 -4.43
N ARG A 46 -7.70 -18.97 -3.47
CA ARG A 46 -6.25 -18.82 -3.69
C ARG A 46 -5.61 -19.85 -4.63
N TRP A 47 -6.31 -20.96 -4.85
CA TRP A 47 -5.85 -22.05 -5.72
C TRP A 47 -6.36 -21.97 -7.16
N ASN A 48 -7.28 -21.04 -7.48
CA ASN A 48 -8.07 -21.13 -8.71
C ASN A 48 -8.29 -19.83 -9.52
N ALA A 49 -7.86 -18.64 -9.05
CA ALA A 49 -8.09 -17.41 -9.83
C ALA A 49 -7.10 -16.26 -9.57
N GLN A 50 -7.03 -15.34 -10.54
CA GLN A 50 -6.40 -14.02 -10.45
C GLN A 50 -7.05 -13.20 -9.33
N THR A 51 -6.50 -13.33 -8.14
CA THR A 51 -6.95 -12.75 -6.87
C THR A 51 -7.32 -11.25 -6.90
N LEU A 52 -6.91 -10.48 -7.92
CA LEU A 52 -7.35 -9.08 -8.11
C LEU A 52 -8.84 -8.93 -8.34
N GLN A 53 -9.45 -9.95 -8.95
CA GLN A 53 -10.89 -10.00 -9.17
C GLN A 53 -11.66 -10.03 -7.83
N CYS A 54 -11.01 -10.43 -6.73
CA CYS A 54 -11.62 -10.37 -5.40
C CYS A 54 -11.81 -8.94 -4.89
N ILE A 55 -11.07 -7.97 -5.40
CA ILE A 55 -11.22 -6.56 -5.01
C ILE A 55 -12.22 -5.91 -5.96
N ALA A 56 -13.31 -5.37 -5.39
CA ALA A 56 -14.26 -4.57 -6.15
C ALA A 56 -13.57 -3.32 -6.72
N GLY A 57 -13.62 -3.15 -8.03
CA GLY A 57 -13.05 -2.01 -8.73
C GLY A 57 -13.23 -2.11 -10.23
N THR A 58 -13.21 -0.96 -10.90
CA THR A 58 -13.47 -0.82 -12.34
C THR A 58 -12.34 -1.39 -13.19
N ASP A 59 -11.10 -1.23 -12.73
CA ASP A 59 -9.90 -1.73 -13.40
C ASP A 59 -8.81 -2.10 -12.38
N ASN A 60 -7.68 -2.61 -12.85
CA ASN A 60 -6.57 -3.01 -12.00
C ASN A 60 -5.90 -1.83 -11.27
N ALA A 61 -5.97 -0.60 -11.81
CA ALA A 61 -5.41 0.58 -11.16
C ALA A 61 -6.28 1.00 -9.96
N ASP A 62 -7.61 0.96 -10.06
CA ASP A 62 -8.51 1.22 -8.93
C ASP A 62 -8.37 0.14 -7.85
N ARG A 63 -8.30 -1.13 -8.24
CA ARG A 63 -8.07 -2.26 -7.31
C ARG A 63 -6.73 -2.11 -6.57
N GLN A 64 -5.68 -1.74 -7.30
CA GLN A 64 -4.38 -1.42 -6.72
C GLN A 64 -4.46 -0.24 -5.75
N ARG A 65 -5.08 0.87 -6.14
CA ARG A 65 -5.24 2.07 -5.30
C ARG A 65 -5.86 1.71 -3.95
N LYS A 66 -6.99 0.98 -3.97
CA LYS A 66 -7.69 0.52 -2.76
C LYS A 66 -6.80 -0.37 -1.91
N ALA A 67 -6.15 -1.37 -2.52
CA ALA A 67 -5.27 -2.27 -1.79
C ALA A 67 -4.05 -1.58 -1.15
N CYS A 68 -3.48 -0.60 -1.85
CA CYS A 68 -2.34 0.16 -1.38
C CYS A 68 -2.72 1.17 -0.29
N LEU A 69 -3.87 1.83 -0.41
CA LEU A 69 -4.42 2.69 0.65
C LEU A 69 -4.62 1.88 1.94
N CYS A 70 -5.15 0.67 1.80
CA CYS A 70 -5.54 -0.18 2.92
C CYS A 70 -4.46 -1.19 3.30
N CYS A 71 -3.21 -0.98 2.86
CA CYS A 71 -2.13 -1.96 2.97
C CYS A 71 -1.83 -2.35 4.43
N SER A 72 -2.02 -1.42 5.36
CA SER A 72 -1.90 -1.63 6.80
C SER A 72 -3.13 -2.28 7.44
N CYS A 73 -4.30 -2.17 6.81
CA CYS A 73 -5.56 -2.77 7.25
C CYS A 73 -5.72 -4.22 6.78
N VAL A 74 -5.06 -4.59 5.68
CA VAL A 74 -5.08 -5.95 5.17
C VAL A 74 -4.09 -6.85 5.92
N GLY A 75 -4.44 -8.13 6.02
CA GLY A 75 -3.53 -9.15 6.54
C GLY A 75 -2.26 -9.30 5.69
N THR A 76 -1.17 -9.78 6.31
CA THR A 76 0.16 -9.94 5.68
C THR A 76 0.12 -10.73 4.37
N VAL A 77 -0.73 -11.75 4.29
CA VAL A 77 -0.87 -12.61 3.11
C VAL A 77 -1.41 -11.82 1.90
N MET A 78 -2.49 -11.07 2.10
CA MET A 78 -3.07 -10.21 1.06
C MET A 78 -2.12 -9.08 0.65
N ARG A 79 -1.42 -8.48 1.63
CA ARG A 79 -0.40 -7.45 1.36
C ARG A 79 0.71 -7.96 0.44
N ASN A 80 1.26 -9.14 0.75
CA ASN A 80 2.34 -9.72 -0.04
C ASN A 80 1.86 -10.09 -1.43
N TRP A 81 0.62 -10.56 -1.55
CA TRP A 81 0.02 -10.88 -2.83
C TRP A 81 -0.17 -9.64 -3.74
N VAL A 82 -0.64 -8.50 -3.22
CA VAL A 82 -0.73 -7.25 -4.02
C VAL A 82 0.64 -6.89 -4.61
N LYS A 83 1.71 -7.05 -3.81
CA LYS A 83 3.08 -6.83 -4.27
C LYS A 83 3.53 -7.83 -5.34
N THR A 84 3.13 -9.10 -5.28
CA THR A 84 3.52 -10.11 -6.29
C THR A 84 2.82 -9.90 -7.63
N GLN A 85 1.66 -9.25 -7.67
CA GLN A 85 0.97 -8.84 -8.90
C GLN A 85 1.66 -7.67 -9.63
N ARG A 86 2.89 -7.31 -9.23
CA ARG A 86 3.67 -6.18 -9.73
C ARG A 86 3.02 -4.82 -9.52
N PHE A 87 2.14 -4.71 -8.53
CA PHE A 87 1.66 -3.41 -8.08
C PHE A 87 2.64 -2.78 -7.11
N SER A 88 3.19 -1.65 -7.50
CA SER A 88 3.94 -0.76 -6.62
C SER A 88 2.94 0.04 -5.78
N CYS A 89 2.82 -0.30 -4.50
CA CYS A 89 2.18 0.60 -3.55
C CYS A 89 3.17 1.68 -3.15
N ALA A 90 2.88 2.94 -3.47
CA ALA A 90 3.60 4.06 -2.91
C ALA A 90 3.31 4.08 -1.41
N THR A 91 4.24 3.56 -0.60
CA THR A 91 4.30 3.84 0.83
C THR A 91 4.61 5.32 0.97
N ASN A 92 3.57 6.14 1.12
CA ASN A 92 3.69 7.51 1.63
C ASN A 92 3.82 7.47 3.15
#